data_AF-A0A924YIU5-F1
#
_entry.id   AF-A0A924YIU5-F1
#
_cell.length_a   1.000
_cell.length_b   1.000
_cell.length_c   1.000
_cell.angle_alpha   90.00
_cell.angle_beta   90.00
_cell.angle_gamma   90.00
#
_symmetry.space_group_name_H-M   'P 1'
#
loop_
_entity.id
_entity.type
_entity.pdbx_description
1 polymer ?
#
loop_
_entity_poly.entity_id
_entity_poly.type
_entity_poly.pdbx_seq_one_letter_code
_entity_poly.pdbx_strand_id
1 'polypeptide(L)'
;MGRLVTFLGRILENGWTSEGRGIGIQSNTALLVEPDGLATVVAGPDAIAPAAYFLRIFRESVVCQSGQPLVARQVTVNQVRPGETFSLQTWMGRRLVSFSLATSERGLESSHGSRELYPE
;
A
#
# COMPACT_ATOMS: atom_id res chain seq x y z
N MET A 1 -5.63 6.00 -4.05
CA MET A 1 -5.20 5.44 -2.75
C MET A 1 -5.86 6.11 -1.52
N GLY A 2 -6.20 7.41 -1.53
CA GLY A 2 -6.78 8.08 -0.34
C GLY A 2 -7.96 7.35 0.32
N ARG A 3 -8.96 6.90 -0.46
CA ARG A 3 -10.09 6.10 0.05
C ARG A 3 -9.66 4.82 0.77
N LEU A 4 -8.65 4.12 0.24
CA LEU A 4 -8.12 2.90 0.84
C LEU A 4 -7.47 3.22 2.21
N VAL A 5 -6.67 4.27 2.29
CA VAL A 5 -6.05 4.72 3.55
C VAL A 5 -7.11 5.10 4.58
N THR A 6 -8.18 5.79 4.16
CA THR A 6 -9.32 6.11 5.05
C THR A 6 -10.01 4.84 5.57
N PHE A 7 -10.23 3.85 4.71
CA PHE A 7 -10.85 2.60 5.11
C PHE A 7 -9.99 1.85 6.14
N LEU A 8 -8.68 1.73 5.89
CA LEU A 8 -7.73 1.15 6.84
C LEU A 8 -7.71 1.93 8.16
N GLY A 9 -7.70 3.26 8.10
CA GLY A 9 -7.75 4.10 9.30
C GLY A 9 -8.99 3.87 10.15
N ARG A 10 -10.15 3.62 9.53
CA ARG A 10 -11.38 3.29 10.27
C ARG A 10 -11.33 1.91 10.91
N ILE A 11 -10.78 0.91 10.22
CA ILE A 11 -10.56 -0.43 10.78
C ILE A 11 -9.67 -0.34 12.03
N LEU A 12 -8.60 0.44 11.96
CA LEU A 12 -7.66 0.67 13.07
C LEU A 12 -8.32 1.42 14.25
N GLU A 13 -9.08 2.48 13.96
CA GLU A 13 -9.81 3.26 14.98
C GLU A 13 -10.83 2.39 15.71
N ASN A 14 -11.55 1.54 14.98
CA ASN A 14 -12.54 0.61 15.54
C ASN A 14 -11.89 -0.54 16.34
N GLY A 15 -10.56 -0.64 16.38
CA GLY A 15 -9.83 -1.64 17.16
C GLY A 15 -9.91 -3.05 16.58
N TRP A 16 -10.25 -3.22 15.30
CA TRP A 16 -10.33 -4.55 14.68
C TRP A 16 -8.95 -5.20 14.48
N THR A 17 -7.91 -4.38 14.37
CA THR A 17 -6.50 -4.77 14.31
C THR A 17 -5.63 -3.59 14.76
N SER A 18 -4.39 -3.85 15.18
CA SER A 18 -3.36 -2.82 15.42
C SER A 18 -2.55 -2.48 14.15
N GLU A 19 -2.59 -3.36 13.15
CA GLU A 19 -1.89 -3.22 11.87
C GLU A 19 -2.87 -3.39 10.71
N GLY A 20 -2.98 -2.35 9.88
CA GLY A 20 -3.79 -2.32 8.68
C GLY A 20 -2.95 -2.63 7.45
N ARG A 21 -3.41 -3.61 6.66
CA ARG A 21 -2.81 -3.99 5.38
C ARG A 21 -3.84 -3.83 4.27
N GLY A 22 -3.46 -3.23 3.16
CA GLY A 22 -4.37 -3.02 2.04
C GLY A 22 -3.65 -3.08 0.70
N ILE A 23 -4.40 -3.45 -0.35
CA ILE A 23 -3.87 -3.56 -1.71
C ILE A 23 -4.71 -2.67 -2.61
N GLY A 24 -4.08 -1.71 -3.29
CA GLY A 24 -4.70 -0.93 -4.35
C GLY A 24 -4.18 -1.40 -5.71
N ILE A 25 -5.07 -1.73 -6.63
CA ILE A 25 -4.70 -2.25 -7.97
C ILE A 25 -5.11 -1.22 -9.02
N GLN A 26 -4.22 -0.89 -9.95
CA GLN A 26 -4.55 0.00 -11.07
C GLN A 26 -5.48 -0.68 -12.08
N SER A 27 -6.17 0.11 -12.88
CA SER A 27 -7.02 -0.39 -13.94
C SER A 27 -6.24 -1.30 -14.91
N ASN A 28 -6.93 -2.30 -15.46
CA ASN A 28 -6.36 -3.29 -16.37
C ASN A 28 -5.11 -4.01 -15.82
N THR A 29 -5.03 -4.14 -14.49
CA THR A 29 -3.98 -4.84 -13.77
C THR A 29 -4.63 -5.89 -12.87
N ALA A 30 -3.99 -7.04 -12.71
CA ALA A 30 -4.44 -8.10 -11.82
C ALA A 30 -3.30 -8.59 -10.93
N LEU A 31 -3.68 -9.22 -9.82
CA LEU A 31 -2.76 -9.86 -8.89
C LEU A 31 -3.04 -11.37 -8.89
N LEU A 32 -2.08 -12.16 -9.36
CA LEU A 32 -2.11 -13.61 -9.26
C LEU A 32 -1.57 -13.98 -7.89
N VAL A 33 -2.32 -14.76 -7.11
CA VAL A 33 -1.90 -15.18 -5.78
C VAL A 33 -1.76 -16.69 -5.77
N GLU A 34 -0.55 -17.16 -5.56
CA GLU A 34 -0.23 -18.57 -5.43
C GLU A 34 -0.61 -19.10 -4.02
N PRO A 35 -0.77 -20.42 -3.83
CA PRO A 35 -1.15 -21.00 -2.53
C PRO A 35 -0.18 -20.68 -1.37
N ASP A 36 1.09 -20.41 -1.68
CA ASP A 36 2.11 -19.99 -0.71
C ASP A 36 2.02 -18.49 -0.37
N GLY A 37 1.05 -17.76 -0.92
CA GLY A 37 0.87 -16.33 -0.70
C GLY A 37 1.87 -15.47 -1.47
N LEU A 38 2.65 -16.01 -2.41
CA LEU A 38 3.40 -15.22 -3.36
C LEU A 38 2.44 -14.60 -4.37
N ALA A 39 2.47 -13.27 -4.47
CA ALA A 39 1.60 -12.51 -5.33
C ALA A 39 2.39 -11.89 -6.47
N THR A 40 1.96 -12.11 -7.72
CA THR A 40 2.60 -11.59 -8.93
C THR A 40 1.65 -10.64 -9.64
N VAL A 41 2.15 -9.47 -10.02
CA VAL A 41 1.35 -8.50 -10.79
C VAL A 41 1.41 -8.86 -12.28
N VAL A 42 0.27 -8.81 -12.95
CA VAL A 42 0.15 -8.90 -14.40
C VAL A 42 -0.73 -7.78 -14.95
N ALA A 43 -0.54 -7.48 -16.23
CA ALA A 43 -1.23 -6.40 -16.92
C ALA A 43 -1.96 -6.92 -18.16
N GLY A 44 -3.12 -6.35 -18.44
CA GLY A 44 -3.79 -6.53 -19.72
C GLY A 44 -3.06 -5.77 -20.85
N PRO A 45 -3.38 -6.08 -22.12
CA PRO A 45 -2.65 -5.58 -23.29
C PRO A 45 -2.60 -4.06 -23.40
N ASP A 46 -3.67 -3.37 -22.99
CA ASP A 46 -3.80 -1.90 -23.09
C ASP A 46 -3.57 -1.18 -21.75
N ALA A 47 -2.87 -1.80 -20.80
CA ALA A 47 -2.67 -1.21 -19.47
C ALA A 47 -1.69 -0.02 -19.53
N ILE A 48 -2.13 1.13 -19.03
CA ILE A 48 -1.29 2.32 -18.91
C ILE A 48 -0.72 2.39 -17.50
N ALA A 49 0.61 2.28 -17.40
CA ALA A 49 1.36 2.27 -16.14
C ALA A 49 0.79 1.29 -15.09
N PRO A 50 0.67 -0.02 -15.42
CA PRO A 50 0.12 -1.02 -14.49
C PRO A 50 0.96 -1.14 -13.23
N ALA A 51 0.29 -1.19 -12.09
CA ALA A 51 0.90 -1.54 -10.81
C ALA A 51 -0.15 -1.97 -9.78
N ALA A 52 0.32 -2.66 -8.74
CA ALA A 52 -0.36 -2.82 -7.47
C ALA A 52 0.44 -2.10 -6.37
N TYR A 53 -0.26 -1.56 -5.40
CA TYR A 53 0.28 -0.81 -4.27
C TYR A 53 -0.09 -1.52 -2.98
N PHE A 54 0.92 -2.02 -2.27
CA PHE A 54 0.75 -2.74 -1.02
C PHE A 54 1.03 -1.80 0.15
N LEU A 55 -0.02 -1.48 0.89
CA LEU A 55 -0.01 -0.52 1.98
C LEU A 55 0.13 -1.24 3.32
N ARG A 56 0.92 -0.65 4.23
CA ARG A 56 0.98 -1.01 5.65
C ARG A 56 0.85 0.26 6.48
N ILE A 57 0.02 0.21 7.51
CA ILE A 57 -0.21 1.33 8.42
C ILE A 57 -0.52 0.80 9.81
N PHE A 58 -0.02 1.47 10.84
CA PHE A 58 -0.23 1.08 12.23
C PHE A 58 -1.18 2.03 12.94
N ARG A 59 -1.88 1.53 13.96
CA ARG A 59 -2.89 2.28 14.72
C ARG A 59 -2.34 3.59 15.30
N GLU A 60 -1.14 3.55 15.87
CA GLU A 60 -0.47 4.72 16.46
C GLU A 60 -0.17 5.83 15.45
N SER A 61 -0.16 5.51 14.15
CA SER A 61 0.09 6.47 13.08
C SER A 61 -1.20 7.06 12.49
N VAL A 62 -2.36 6.78 13.08
CA VAL A 62 -3.68 7.20 12.57
C VAL A 62 -4.51 7.92 13.64
N VAL A 63 -5.18 8.99 13.24
CA VAL A 63 -6.32 9.57 13.97
C VAL A 63 -7.50 9.65 13.01
N CYS A 64 -8.61 8.96 13.32
CA CYS A 64 -9.79 8.90 12.48
C CYS A 64 -11.06 9.28 13.26
N GLN A 65 -11.27 10.59 13.48
CA GLN A 65 -12.41 11.09 14.24
C GLN A 65 -13.55 11.57 13.32
N SER A 66 -14.79 11.43 13.78
CA SER A 66 -15.96 11.94 13.04
C SER A 66 -15.88 13.45 12.87
N GLY A 67 -16.20 13.96 11.68
CA GLY A 67 -16.17 15.39 11.36
C GLY A 67 -14.77 15.99 11.25
N GLN A 68 -13.71 15.21 11.47
CA GLN A 68 -12.32 15.65 11.31
C GLN A 68 -11.72 15.00 10.05
N PRO A 69 -10.85 15.73 9.32
CA PRO A 69 -10.02 15.12 8.30
C PRO A 69 -9.21 13.95 8.88
N LEU A 70 -9.04 12.89 8.09
CA LEU A 70 -8.16 11.78 8.47
C LEU A 70 -6.74 12.31 8.67
N VAL A 71 -6.11 11.93 9.78
CA VAL A 71 -4.66 12.06 9.95
C VAL A 71 -4.05 10.69 9.84
N ALA A 72 -3.17 10.49 8.86
CA ALA A 72 -2.40 9.27 8.68
C ALA A 72 -0.93 9.65 8.44
N ARG A 73 -0.03 8.99 9.16
CA ARG A 73 1.42 9.19 9.06
C ARG A 73 2.09 7.86 8.75
N GLN A 74 3.27 7.92 8.14
CA GLN A 74 4.14 6.76 7.94
C GLN A 74 3.44 5.56 7.27
N VAL A 75 2.51 5.81 6.34
CA VAL A 75 1.86 4.74 5.60
C VAL A 75 2.87 4.17 4.62
N THR A 76 3.44 3.01 4.91
CA THR A 76 4.39 2.35 4.01
C THR A 76 3.65 1.84 2.78
N VAL A 77 4.21 2.09 1.60
CA VAL A 77 3.68 1.63 0.32
C VAL A 77 4.79 0.95 -0.45
N ASN A 78 4.55 -0.27 -0.91
CA ASN A 78 5.39 -0.95 -1.89
C ASN A 78 4.65 -0.93 -3.24
N GLN A 79 5.24 -0.30 -4.25
CA GLN A 79 4.75 -0.39 -5.62
C GLN A 79 5.31 -1.66 -6.26
N VAL A 80 4.42 -2.48 -6.82
CA VAL A 80 4.73 -3.72 -7.53
C VAL A 80 4.22 -3.61 -8.95
N ARG A 81 5.11 -3.75 -9.93
CA ARG A 81 4.84 -3.68 -11.36
C ARG A 81 4.74 -5.07 -11.97
N PRO A 82 4.22 -5.20 -13.21
CA PRO A 82 4.13 -6.50 -13.85
C PRO A 82 5.46 -7.27 -13.88
N GLY A 83 5.39 -8.56 -13.54
CA GLY A 83 6.56 -9.43 -13.43
C GLY A 83 7.30 -9.35 -12.09
N GLU A 84 6.97 -8.39 -11.23
CA GLU A 84 7.47 -8.33 -9.85
C GLU A 84 6.56 -9.10 -8.89
N THR A 85 7.15 -9.51 -7.76
CA THR A 85 6.48 -10.37 -6.76
C THR A 85 6.45 -9.72 -5.38
N PHE A 86 5.40 -10.02 -4.61
CA PHE A 86 5.21 -9.61 -3.23
C PHE A 86 4.68 -10.77 -2.39
N SER A 87 5.26 -11.03 -1.23
CA SER A 87 4.78 -12.06 -0.31
C SER A 87 3.70 -11.50 0.61
N LEU A 88 2.49 -12.05 0.54
CA LEU A 88 1.38 -11.67 1.42
C LEU A 88 1.57 -12.17 2.86
N GLN A 89 2.30 -13.27 3.03
CA GLN A 89 2.59 -13.83 4.36
C GLN A 89 3.48 -12.90 5.16
N THR A 90 4.60 -12.49 4.58
CA THR A 90 5.59 -11.63 5.24
C THR A 90 5.31 -10.14 5.05
N TRP A 91 4.41 -9.79 4.12
CA TRP A 91 4.10 -8.43 3.70
C TRP A 91 5.32 -7.66 3.20
N MET A 92 6.16 -8.33 2.42
CA MET A 92 7.38 -7.80 1.85
C MET A 92 7.50 -8.19 0.39
N GLY A 93 8.16 -7.35 -0.40
CA GLY A 93 8.63 -7.73 -1.72
C GLY A 93 10.10 -7.39 -1.90
N ARG A 94 10.73 -7.99 -2.89
CA ARG A 94 12.18 -7.85 -3.12
C ARG A 94 12.42 -6.77 -4.15
N ARG A 95 13.33 -5.83 -3.84
CA ARG A 95 13.81 -4.79 -4.77
C ARG A 95 12.70 -3.90 -5.34
N LEU A 96 11.62 -3.71 -4.59
CA LEU A 96 10.48 -2.89 -4.99
C LEU A 96 10.76 -1.41 -4.75
N VAL A 97 9.98 -0.55 -5.41
CA VAL A 97 9.94 0.87 -5.09
C VAL A 97 9.05 1.06 -3.87
N SER A 98 9.64 1.55 -2.79
CA SER A 98 8.93 1.81 -1.54
C SER A 98 8.95 3.30 -1.21
N PHE A 99 7.81 3.79 -0.73
CA PHE A 99 7.65 5.17 -0.28
C PHE A 99 6.64 5.22 0.86
N SER A 100 6.61 6.35 1.57
CA SER A 100 5.65 6.60 2.63
C SER A 100 4.61 7.62 2.20
N LEU A 101 3.36 7.45 2.63
CA LEU A 101 2.31 8.45 2.48
C LEU A 101 2.01 9.12 3.83
N ALA A 102 1.66 10.40 3.77
CA ALA A 102 1.16 11.18 4.89
C ALA A 102 0.02 12.10 4.47
N THR A 103 -0.90 12.38 5.38
CA THR A 103 -1.96 13.38 5.17
C THR A 103 -1.41 14.79 5.36
N SER A 104 -1.77 15.70 4.46
CA SER A 104 -1.52 17.14 4.50
C SER A 104 -2.82 17.92 4.33
N GLU A 105 -2.76 19.25 4.44
CA GLU A 105 -3.91 20.13 4.15
C GLU A 105 -4.45 19.97 2.72
N ARG A 106 -3.66 19.43 1.79
CA ARG A 106 -4.01 19.23 0.37
C ARG A 106 -4.47 17.81 0.05
N GLY A 107 -4.55 16.93 1.05
CA GLY A 107 -4.92 15.53 0.87
C GLY A 107 -3.79 14.58 1.25
N LEU A 108 -3.49 13.61 0.39
CA LEU A 108 -2.50 12.56 0.69
C LEU A 108 -1.24 12.80 -0.13
N GLU A 109 -0.10 12.96 0.55
CA GLU A 109 1.20 13.25 -0.06
C GLU A 109 2.16 12.09 0.12
N SER A 110 3.06 11.89 -0.85
CA SER A 110 4.11 10.87 -0.81
C SER A 110 5.47 11.46 -0.50
N SER A 111 6.28 10.75 0.30
CA SER A 111 7.73 10.96 0.28
C SER A 111 8.29 10.57 -1.10
N HIS A 112 9.31 11.29 -1.56
CA HIS A 112 10.00 10.92 -2.80
C HIS A 112 10.64 9.53 -2.58
N GLY A 113 10.21 8.51 -3.33
CA GLY A 113 10.60 7.13 -3.08
C GLY A 113 12.10 6.90 -3.21
N SER A 114 12.72 6.40 -2.14
CA SER A 114 14.11 5.93 -2.12
C SER A 114 14.15 4.47 -2.59
N ARG A 115 14.89 4.20 -3.65
CA ARG A 115 15.18 2.82 -4.10
C ARG A 115 16.15 2.19 -3.10
N GLU A 116 15.64 1.31 -2.24
CA GLU A 116 16.48 0.61 -1.26
C GLU A 116 17.28 -0.50 -1.97
N LEU A 117 18.56 -0.22 -2.23
CA LEU A 117 19.55 -1.15 -2.74
C LEU A 117 20.24 -1.80 -1.54
N TYR A 118 19.84 -3.02 -1.15
CA TYR A 118 20.70 -3.87 -0.33
C TYR A 118 21.22 -5.06 -1.15
N PRO A 119 22.53 -5.35 -1.10
CA PRO A 119 23.15 -6.49 -1.75
C PRO A 119 23.12 -7.72 -0.83
N GLU A 120 22.98 -8.90 -1.43
CA GLU A 120 23.84 -10.06 -1.14
C GLU A 120 24.24 -10.69 -2.48
#